data_AF-A0A956S6B7-F1
#
_entry.id   AF-A0A956S6B7-F1
#
_cell.length_a   1.000
_cell.length_b   1.000
_cell.length_c   1.000
_cell.angle_alpha   90.00
_cell.angle_beta   90.00
_cell.angle_gamma   90.00
#
_symmetry.space_group_name_H-M   'P 1'
#
loop_
_entity.id
_entity.type
_entity.pdbx_description
1 polymer ?
#
loop_
_entity_poly.entity_id
_entity_poly.type
_entity_poly.pdbx_seq_one_letter_code
_entity_poly.pdbx_strand_id
1 'polypeptide(L)'
;GRLDDINYDGLDFIAQIRLIYDNYMYDTKILAASIRTPLHIIKCAEIGADVVTCPLNSINGLFHHPLTDKGLAQFLADHAKANQ
;
A
#
# COMPACT_ATOMS: atom_id res chain seq x y z
N GLY A 1 3.11 -8.83 -8.22
CA GLY A 1 1.92 -9.17 -9.02
C GLY A 1 2.17 -10.37 -9.89
N ARG A 2 2.83 -10.19 -11.04
CA ARG A 2 3.13 -11.30 -11.96
C ARG A 2 3.96 -12.44 -11.36
N LEU A 3 4.81 -12.14 -10.37
CA LEU A 3 5.56 -13.16 -9.61
C LEU A 3 4.62 -13.98 -8.71
N ASP A 4 3.65 -13.34 -8.07
CA ASP A 4 2.67 -14.02 -7.22
C ASP A 4 1.77 -14.95 -8.05
N ASP A 5 1.47 -14.55 -9.30
CA ASP A 5 0.73 -15.35 -10.27
C ASP A 5 1.43 -16.71 -10.58
N ILE A 6 2.74 -16.83 -10.31
CA ILE A 6 3.53 -18.06 -10.48
C ILE A 6 4.02 -18.65 -9.15
N ASN A 7 3.36 -18.33 -8.03
CA ASN A 7 3.69 -18.76 -6.66
C ASN A 7 5.10 -18.36 -6.20
N TYR A 8 5.60 -17.23 -6.68
CA TYR A 8 6.83 -16.61 -6.20
C TYR A 8 6.49 -15.34 -5.43
N ASP A 9 7.11 -15.13 -4.26
CA ASP A 9 6.83 -13.92 -3.46
C ASP A 9 7.45 -12.68 -4.12
N GLY A 10 6.60 -11.86 -4.74
CA GLY A 10 7.05 -10.63 -5.39
C GLY A 10 7.53 -9.55 -4.42
N LEU A 11 7.14 -9.60 -3.15
CA LEU A 11 7.58 -8.63 -2.14
C LEU A 11 8.99 -8.97 -1.64
N ASP A 12 9.30 -10.25 -1.43
CA ASP A 12 10.66 -10.69 -1.10
C ASP A 12 11.65 -10.29 -2.20
N PHE A 13 11.24 -10.40 -3.47
CA PHE A 13 12.03 -9.93 -4.59
C PHE A 13 12.38 -8.43 -4.51
N ILE A 14 11.41 -7.58 -4.14
CA ILE A 14 11.64 -6.13 -3.97
C ILE A 14 12.59 -5.88 -2.80
N ALA A 15 12.45 -6.63 -1.70
CA ALA A 15 13.34 -6.52 -0.54
C ALA A 15 14.80 -6.85 -0.90
N GLN A 16 15.01 -7.90 -1.70
CA GLN A 16 16.35 -8.24 -2.20
C GLN A 16 16.93 -7.12 -3.07
N ILE A 17 16.13 -6.51 -3.96
CA ILE A 17 16.58 -5.38 -4.79
C ILE A 17 16.95 -4.18 -3.91
N ARG A 18 16.13 -3.84 -2.90
CA ARG A 18 16.42 -2.75 -1.97
C ARG A 18 17.75 -2.96 -1.26
N LEU A 19 17.97 -4.15 -0.72
CA LEU A 19 19.22 -4.53 -0.06
C LEU A 19 20.43 -4.37 -1.00
N ILE A 20 20.32 -4.83 -2.25
CA ILE A 20 21.39 -4.68 -3.25
C ILE A 20 21.67 -3.20 -3.49
N TYR A 21 20.64 -2.38 -3.69
CA TYR A 21 20.82 -0.97 -4.01
C TYR A 21 21.44 -0.19 -2.86
N ASP A 22 21.06 -0.51 -1.62
CA ASP A 22 21.61 0.13 -0.43
C ASP A 22 23.08 -0.26 -0.22
N ASN A 23 23.43 -1.54 -0.43
CA ASN A 23 24.80 -2.02 -0.29
C ASN A 23 25.81 -1.33 -1.23
N TYR A 24 25.36 -0.98 -2.43
CA TYR A 24 26.23 -0.38 -3.46
C TYR A 24 25.97 1.11 -3.67
N MET A 25 25.13 1.73 -2.83
CA MET A 25 24.76 3.15 -2.90
C MET A 25 24.31 3.57 -4.31
N TYR A 26 23.49 2.74 -4.97
CA TYR A 26 22.96 3.10 -6.27
C TYR A 26 21.92 4.23 -6.13
N ASP A 27 22.08 5.28 -6.94
CA ASP A 27 21.13 6.41 -6.99
C ASP A 27 19.82 6.06 -7.72
N THR A 28 19.82 4.95 -8.47
CA THR A 28 18.67 4.48 -9.24
C THR A 28 17.47 4.21 -8.32
N LYS A 29 16.30 4.69 -8.73
CA LYS A 29 15.05 4.56 -7.97
C LYS A 29 14.36 3.22 -8.23
N ILE A 30 13.89 2.58 -7.17
CA ILE A 30 13.13 1.34 -7.24
C ILE A 30 11.66 1.68 -7.52
N LEU A 31 11.20 1.35 -8.73
CA LEU A 31 9.81 1.47 -9.14
C LEU A 31 9.13 0.09 -9.07
N ALA A 32 8.37 -0.15 -8.01
CA ALA A 32 7.57 -1.36 -7.83
C ALA A 32 6.31 -1.31 -8.71
N ALA A 33 6.27 -2.21 -9.71
CA ALA A 33 5.18 -2.29 -10.68
C ALA A 33 4.37 -3.59 -10.52
N SER A 34 3.27 -3.71 -11.27
CA SER A 34 2.36 -4.87 -11.18
C SER A 34 1.78 -5.06 -9.76
N ILE A 35 1.51 -3.95 -9.09
CA ILE A 35 0.81 -3.92 -7.81
C ILE A 35 -0.66 -4.30 -8.04
N ARG A 36 -1.22 -5.16 -7.19
CA ARG A 36 -2.58 -5.71 -7.35
C ARG A 36 -3.53 -5.36 -6.20
N THR A 37 -2.98 -5.09 -5.02
CA THR A 37 -3.75 -4.88 -3.78
C THR A 37 -3.22 -3.68 -3.01
N PRO A 38 -4.05 -3.04 -2.15
CA PRO A 38 -3.57 -1.99 -1.24
C PRO A 38 -2.44 -2.49 -0.32
N LEU A 39 -2.51 -3.76 0.11
CA LEU A 39 -1.49 -4.36 0.96
C LEU A 39 -0.12 -4.43 0.28
N HIS A 40 -0.05 -4.71 -1.03
CA HIS A 40 1.22 -4.62 -1.75
C HIS A 40 1.83 -3.22 -1.72
N ILE A 41 1.01 -2.17 -1.79
CA ILE A 41 1.50 -0.78 -1.71
C ILE A 41 2.14 -0.55 -0.34
N ILE A 42 1.44 -0.94 0.73
CA ILE A 42 1.93 -0.82 2.11
C ILE A 42 3.26 -1.57 2.26
N LYS A 43 3.34 -2.82 1.78
CA LYS A 43 4.56 -3.63 1.87
C LYS A 43 5.72 -3.07 1.05
N CYS A 44 5.47 -2.53 -0.14
CA CYS A 44 6.51 -1.85 -0.91
C CYS A 44 7.03 -0.60 -0.18
N ALA A 45 6.13 0.16 0.48
CA ALA A 45 6.52 1.31 1.29
C ALA A 45 7.34 0.90 2.53
N GLU A 46 6.94 -0.16 3.24
CA GLU A 46 7.70 -0.73 4.38
C GLU A 46 9.11 -1.19 3.97
N ILE A 47 9.24 -1.81 2.79
CA ILE A 47 10.52 -2.24 2.23
C ILE A 47 11.40 -1.04 1.85
N GLY A 48 10.81 0.11 1.50
CA GLY A 48 11.56 1.28 1.03
C GLY A 48 11.71 1.34 -0.50
N ALA A 49 10.71 0.85 -1.24
CA ALA A 49 10.60 1.15 -2.67
C ALA A 49 10.35 2.66 -2.87
N ASP A 50 11.08 3.29 -3.78
CA ASP A 50 11.00 4.74 -4.01
C ASP A 50 9.68 5.15 -4.69
N VAL A 51 9.15 4.30 -5.57
CA VAL A 51 7.93 4.56 -6.35
C VAL A 51 7.09 3.29 -6.46
N VAL A 52 5.77 3.44 -6.45
CA VAL A 52 4.82 2.39 -6.85
C VAL A 52 4.02 2.82 -8.07
N THR A 53 3.76 1.89 -8.99
CA THR A 53 2.74 2.06 -10.04
C THR A 53 1.69 0.97 -9.90
N CYS A 54 0.43 1.38 -9.80
CA CYS A 54 -0.68 0.50 -9.48
C CYS A 54 -1.97 0.91 -10.21
N PRO A 55 -2.92 -0.02 -10.38
CA PRO A 55 -4.23 0.33 -10.90
C PRO A 55 -5.03 1.17 -9.88
N LEU A 56 -6.02 1.91 -10.37
CA LEU A 56 -6.82 2.85 -9.58
C LEU A 56 -7.52 2.19 -8.37
N ASN A 57 -7.96 0.94 -8.50
CA ASN A 57 -8.62 0.23 -7.40
C ASN A 57 -7.66 -0.07 -6.23
N SER A 58 -6.39 -0.36 -6.51
CA SER A 58 -5.38 -0.64 -5.47
C SER A 58 -5.08 0.60 -4.65
N ILE A 59 -4.94 1.77 -5.28
CA ILE A 59 -4.70 3.02 -4.56
C ILE A 59 -5.95 3.51 -3.81
N ASN A 60 -7.14 3.42 -4.43
CA ASN A 60 -8.37 3.84 -3.77
C ASN A 60 -8.67 3.01 -2.51
N GLY A 61 -8.29 1.74 -2.50
CA GLY A 61 -8.44 0.89 -1.32
C GLY A 61 -7.64 1.38 -0.10
N LEU A 62 -6.61 2.21 -0.27
CA LEU A 62 -5.85 2.79 0.86
C LEU A 62 -6.66 3.81 1.67
N PHE A 63 -7.66 4.45 1.05
CA PHE A 63 -8.45 5.50 1.69
C PHE A 63 -9.67 4.96 2.47
N HIS A 64 -9.96 3.66 2.35
CA HIS A 64 -11.18 3.07 2.91
C HIS A 64 -10.85 2.14 4.06
N HIS A 65 -11.48 2.39 5.22
CA HIS A 65 -11.37 1.50 6.37
C HIS A 65 -12.71 1.43 7.12
N PRO A 66 -13.24 0.22 7.43
CA PRO A 66 -14.59 0.08 7.99
C PRO A 66 -14.76 0.76 9.35
N LEU A 67 -13.69 0.86 10.15
CA LEU A 67 -13.75 1.60 11.43
C LEU A 67 -13.80 3.11 11.24
N THR A 68 -13.26 3.64 10.14
CA THR A 68 -13.36 5.06 9.81
C THR A 68 -14.81 5.41 9.48
N ASP A 69 -15.45 4.61 8.63
CA ASP A 69 -16.86 4.80 8.26
C ASP A 69 -17.78 4.69 9.48
N LYS A 70 -17.55 3.66 10.31
CA LYS A 70 -18.30 3.45 11.55
C LYS A 70 -18.12 4.61 12.53
N GLY A 71 -16.88 5.10 12.68
CA GLY A 71 -16.57 6.22 13.55
C GLY A 71 -17.27 7.50 13.10
N LEU A 72 -17.20 7.81 11.80
CA LEU A 72 -17.86 8.98 11.22
C LEU A 72 -19.38 8.93 11.40
N ALA A 73 -20.00 7.78 11.12
CA ALA A 73 -21.43 7.58 11.31
C ALA A 73 -21.85 7.79 12.78
N GLN A 74 -21.06 7.28 13.73
CA GLN A 74 -21.31 7.48 15.16
C GLN A 74 -21.23 8.96 15.55
N PHE A 75 -20.19 9.68 15.10
CA PHE A 75 -20.05 11.11 15.38
C PHE A 75 -21.23 11.94 14.85
N LEU A 76 -21.70 11.65 13.64
CA LEU A 76 -22.87 12.33 13.07
C LEU A 76 -24.16 12.05 13.85
N ALA A 77 -24.35 10.81 14.30
CA ALA A 77 -25.51 10.43 15.11
C ALA A 77 -25.51 11.12 16.47
N ASP A 78 -24.37 11.19 17.14
CA ASP A 78 -24.24 11.82 18.45
C ASP A 78 -24.42 13.35 18.35
N HIS A 79 -23.86 13.97 17.30
CA HIS A 79 -24.08 15.38 17.02
C HIS A 79 -25.55 15.72 16.75
N ALA A 80 -26.26 14.88 16.00
CA ALA A 80 -27.69 15.09 15.73
C ALA A 80 -28.54 14.98 17.01
N LYS A 81 -28.21 14.06 17.92
CA LYS A 81 -28.89 13.91 19.21
C LYS A 81 -28.65 15.09 20.17
N ALA A 82 -27.44 15.65 20.18
CA ALA A 82 -27.09 16.75 21.08
C ALA A 82 -27.73 18.11 20.68
N ASN A 83 -28.19 18.25 19.44
CA ASN A 83 -28.79 19.48 18.90
C ASN A 83 -30.33 19.38 18.72
N GLN A 84 -30.98 18.41 19.37
CA GLN A 84 -32.44 18.31 19.51
C GLN A 84 -32.90 18.83 20.86
#